data_AF-A0A967TX76-F1
#
_entry.id   AF-A0A967TX76-F1
#
_cell.length_a   1.000
_cell.length_b   1.000
_cell.length_c   1.000
_cell.angle_alpha   90.00
_cell.angle_beta   90.00
_cell.angle_gamma   90.00
#
_symmetry.space_group_name_H-M   'P 1'
#
loop_
_entity.id
_entity.type
_entity.pdbx_description
1 polymer ?
#
loop_
_entity_poly.entity_id
_entity_poly.type
_entity_poly.pdbx_seq_one_letter_code
_entity_poly.pdbx_strand_id
1 'polypeptide(L)' 'TQTQATLDMTNISLGIAKAGIYAIIIALSGCMRGMQSGRSAAAVGEATTSAVVTAIVGIIVTDGIFAVLCDALGI' A
#
# COMPACT_ATOMS: atom_id res chain seq x y z
N THR A 1 -5.45 -30.53 -5.26
CA THR A 1 -5.35 -30.33 -6.71
C THR A 1 -6.07 -29.07 -7.21
N GLN A 2 -7.07 -28.52 -6.49
CA GLN A 2 -7.76 -27.29 -6.92
C GLN A 2 -6.94 -25.99 -6.77
N THR A 3 -5.91 -25.93 -5.92
CA THR A 3 -5.10 -24.72 -5.69
C THR A 3 -4.22 -24.31 -6.87
N GLN A 4 -3.83 -25.25 -7.74
CA GLN A 4 -3.03 -24.91 -8.93
C GLN A 4 -3.88 -24.41 -10.11
N ALA A 5 -5.19 -24.67 -10.10
CA ALA A 5 -6.10 -24.17 -11.13
C ALA A 5 -6.52 -22.70 -10.90
N THR A 6 -6.43 -22.21 -9.65
CA THR A 6 -6.80 -20.82 -9.28
C THR A 6 -5.59 -19.87 -9.25
N LEU A 7 -4.37 -20.41 -9.21
CA LEU A 7 -3.14 -19.64 -9.41
C LEU A 7 -2.89 -19.43 -10.91
N ASP A 8 -3.82 -18.72 -11.56
CA ASP A 8 -3.57 -18.25 -12.89
C ASP A 8 -2.47 -17.16 -12.85
N MET A 9 -1.67 -17.04 -13.91
CA MET A 9 -0.58 -16.03 -14.00
C MET A 9 -1.11 -14.60 -13.75
N THR A 10 -2.40 -14.42 -14.02
CA THR A 10 -3.21 -13.22 -13.72
C THR A 10 -3.17 -12.84 -12.24
N ASN A 11 -3.38 -13.76 -11.30
CA ASN A 11 -3.39 -13.47 -9.86
C ASN A 11 -2.00 -13.08 -9.33
N ILE A 12 -0.96 -13.72 -9.86
CA ILE A 12 0.44 -13.41 -9.50
C ILE A 12 0.82 -12.01 -10.00
N SER A 13 0.52 -11.71 -11.26
CA SER A 13 0.83 -10.39 -11.84
C SER A 13 0.05 -9.25 -11.18
N LEU A 14 -1.22 -9.46 -10.84
CA LEU A 14 -2.03 -8.51 -10.05
C LEU A 14 -1.43 -8.28 -8.65
N GLY A 15 -1.00 -9.34 -7.96
CA GLY A 15 -0.35 -9.23 -6.66
C GLY A 15 0.94 -8.41 -6.71
N ILE A 16 1.78 -8.62 -7.73
CA ILE A 16 3.02 -7.86 -7.94
C ILE A 16 2.71 -6.39 -8.24
N ALA A 17 1.73 -6.12 -9.12
CA ALA A 17 1.31 -4.75 -9.44
C ALA A 17 0.82 -4.01 -8.20
N LYS A 18 -0.03 -4.65 -7.39
CA LYS A 18 -0.56 -4.13 -6.14
C LYS A 18 0.55 -3.83 -5.12
N ALA A 19 1.51 -4.74 -4.96
CA ALA A 19 2.68 -4.53 -4.11
C ALA A 19 3.52 -3.33 -4.55
N GLY A 20 3.72 -3.12 -5.85
CA GLY A 20 4.41 -1.94 -6.39
C GLY A 20 3.69 -0.63 -6.03
N ILE A 21 2.37 -0.60 -6.17
CA ILE A 21 1.55 0.58 -5.82
C ILE A 21 1.67 0.89 -4.32
N TYR A 22 1.63 -0.14 -3.47
CA TYR A 22 1.77 0.05 -2.02
C TYR A 22 3.14 0.54 -1.62
N ALA A 23 4.20 0.03 -2.25
CA ALA A 23 5.56 0.52 -2.03
C ALA A 23 5.68 2.01 -2.35
N ILE A 24 5.07 2.47 -3.45
CA ILE A 24 5.05 3.89 -3.83
C ILE A 24 4.31 4.73 -2.79
N ILE A 25 3.13 4.29 -2.34
CA ILE A 25 2.33 5.00 -1.32
C ILE A 25 3.12 5.14 -0.01
N ILE A 26 3.77 4.07 0.44
CA ILE A 26 4.58 4.05 1.66
C ILE A 26 5.79 4.97 1.52
N ALA A 27 6.52 4.87 0.40
CA ALA A 27 7.71 5.69 0.15
C ALA A 27 7.36 7.18 0.12
N LEU A 28 6.31 7.57 -0.60
CA LEU A 28 5.87 8.97 -0.66
C LEU A 28 5.38 9.47 0.70
N SER A 29 4.55 8.70 1.40
CA SER A 29 4.04 9.08 2.73
C SER A 29 5.16 9.25 3.76
N GLY A 30 6.16 8.36 3.73
CA GLY A 30 7.35 8.41 4.57
C GLY A 30 8.24 9.61 4.25
N CYS A 31 8.59 9.81 2.97
CA CYS A 31 9.42 10.93 2.54
C CYS A 31 8.77 12.28 2.86
N MET A 32 7.46 12.44 2.62
CA MET A 32 6.76 13.70 2.90
C MET A 32 6.77 14.05 4.39
N ARG A 33 6.42 13.12 5.28
CA ARG A 33 6.45 13.39 6.73
C ARG A 33 7.87 13.53 7.26
N GLY A 34 8.84 12.80 6.69
CA GLY A 34 10.25 12.93 7.05
C GLY A 34 10.80 14.31 6.74
N MET A 35 10.50 14.85 5.55
CA MET A 35 10.89 16.22 5.17
C MET A 35 10.20 17.31 6.00
N GLN A 36 9.00 17.03 6.53
CA GLN A 36 8.25 17.94 7.40
C GLN A 36 8.61 17.80 8.88
N SER A 37 9.52 16.88 9.24
CA SER A 37 9.87 16.63 10.63
C SER A 37 10.69 17.77 11.25
N GLY A 38 10.45 18.03 12.54
CA GLY A 38 11.18 19.05 13.29
C GLY A 38 12.59 18.59 13.68
N ARG A 39 13.42 19.53 14.17
CA ARG A 39 14.82 19.31 14.59
C ARG A 39 14.98 18.62 15.96
N SER A 40 13.93 17.96 16.47
CA SER A 40 13.95 17.26 17.76
C SER A 40 13.58 15.79 17.58
N ALA A 41 14.20 14.91 18.37
CA ALA A 41 13.92 13.47 18.33
C ALA A 41 12.43 13.16 18.58
N ALA A 42 11.77 13.92 19.46
CA ALA A 42 10.33 13.78 19.69
C ALA A 42 9.51 14.13 18.45
N ALA A 43 9.87 15.20 17.73
CA ALA A 43 9.18 15.64 16.51
C ALA A 43 9.34 14.65 15.36
N VAL A 44 10.49 13.98 15.25
CA VAL A 44 10.70 12.89 14.27
C VAL A 44 9.83 11.68 14.60
N GLY A 45 9.69 11.34 15.88
CA GLY A 45 8.79 10.28 16.34
C GLY A 45 7.34 10.56 15.95
N GLU A 46 6.83 11.75 16.26
CA GLU A 46 5.46 12.15 15.90
C GLU A 46 5.24 12.17 14.37
N ALA A 47 6.20 12.71 13.62
CA ALA A 47 6.15 12.70 12.16
C ALA A 47 6.11 11.27 11.61
N THR A 48 6.88 10.35 12.18
CA THR A 48 6.92 8.93 11.79
C THR A 48 5.59 8.23 12.06
N THR A 49 5.00 8.42 13.25
CA THR A 49 3.70 7.83 13.59
C THR A 49 2.61 8.34 12.65
N SER A 50 2.58 9.65 12.38
CA SER A 50 1.66 10.22 11.40
C SER A 50 1.89 9.63 10.00
N ALA A 51 3.15 9.49 9.57
CA ALA A 51 3.55 8.91 8.29
C ALA A 51 2.96 7.52 8.08
N VAL A 52 3.15 6.63 9.07
CA VAL A 52 2.67 5.25 9.01
C VAL A 52 1.15 5.18 8.96
N VAL A 53 0.43 5.97 9.77
CA VAL A 53 -1.04 5.98 9.75
C VAL A 53 -1.58 6.37 8.38
N THR A 54 -1.06 7.43 7.76
CA THR A 54 -1.52 7.84 6.43
C THR A 54 -1.16 6.85 5.34
N ALA A 55 0.01 6.20 5.43
CA ALA A 55 0.37 5.13 4.52
C ALA A 55 -0.61 3.94 4.62
N ILE A 56 -0.88 3.45 5.84
CA ILE A 56 -1.79 2.30 6.06
C ILE A 56 -3.22 2.63 5.62
N VAL A 57 -3.74 3.82 5.96
CA VAL A 57 -5.07 4.25 5.52
C VAL A 57 -5.14 4.32 3.99
N GLY A 58 -4.11 4.87 3.33
CA GLY A 58 -4.03 4.92 1.87
C GLY A 58 -3.98 3.52 1.24
N ILE A 59 -3.26 2.57 1.85
CA ILE A 59 -3.21 1.18 1.41
C ILE A 59 -4.59 0.54 1.51
N ILE A 60 -5.29 0.67 2.63
CA ILE A 60 -6.62 0.06 2.84
C ILE A 60 -7.64 0.58 1.80
N VAL A 61 -7.66 1.90 1.57
CA VAL A 61 -8.56 2.49 0.57
C VAL A 61 -8.23 1.97 -0.84
N THR A 62 -6.94 1.95 -1.18
CA THR A 62 -6.50 1.46 -2.50
C THR A 62 -6.78 -0.03 -2.67
N ASP A 63 -6.59 -0.83 -1.62
CA ASP A 63 -6.92 -2.26 -1.57
C ASP A 63 -8.39 -2.53 -1.89
N GLY A 64 -9.30 -1.79 -1.23
CA GLY A 64 -10.74 -1.90 -1.47
C GLY A 64 -11.12 -1.53 -2.90
N ILE A 65 -10.49 -0.49 -3.48
CA ILE A 65 -10.70 -0.13 -4.89
C ILE A 65 -10.25 -1.28 -5.80
N PHE A 66 -9.06 -1.84 -5.57
CA PHE A 66 -8.56 -2.97 -6.35
C PHE A 66 -9.44 -4.21 -6.23
N ALA A 67 -9.95 -4.51 -5.04
CA ALA A 67 -10.83 -5.65 -4.81
C ALA A 67 -12.12 -5.52 -5.62
N VAL A 68 -12.78 -4.36 -5.57
CA VAL A 68 -14.00 -4.10 -6.37
C VAL A 68 -13.69 -4.10 -7.86
N LEU A 69 -12.53 -3.60 -8.28
CA LEU A 69 -12.12 -3.58 -9.69
C LEU A 69 -11.89 -5.00 -10.24
N CYS A 70 -11.19 -5.86 -9.49
CA CYS A 70 -10.96 -7.25 -9.87
C CYS A 70 -12.27 -8.05 -9.92
N ASP A 71 -13.13 -7.86 -8.91
CA ASP A 71 -14.47 -8.48 -8.87
C ASP A 71 -15.33 -8.06 -10.07
N ALA A 72 -15.31 -6.77 -10.42
CA ALA A 72 -16.02 -6.25 -11.60
C ALA A 72 -15.45 -6.76 -12.94
N LEU A 73 -14.16 -7.09 -12.99
CA LEU A 73 -13.50 -7.68 -14.17
C LEU A 73 -13.68 -9.21 -14.24
N GLY A 74 -14.32 -9.83 -13.25
CA GLY A 74 -14.56 -11.27 -13.19
C GLY A 74 -13.31 -12.09 -12.91
N ILE A 75 -12.30 -11.50 -12.25
CA ILE A 75 -11.06 -12.15 -11.81
C ILE A 75 -11.17 -12.58 -10.35
#